data_AF-G7YP19-F1
#
_entry.id   AF-G7YP19-F1
#
_cell.length_a   1.000
_cell.length_b   1.000
_cell.length_c   1.000
_cell.angle_alpha   90.00
_cell.angle_beta   90.00
_cell.angle_gamma   90.00
#
_symmetry.space_group_name_H-M   'P 1'
#
loop_
_entity.id
_entity.type
_entity.pdbx_description
1 polymer ?
#
loop_
_entity_poly.entity_id
_entity_poly.type
_entity_poly.pdbx_seq_one_letter_code
_entity_poly.pdbx_strand_id
1 'polypeptide(L)' 'MSEVDSGSDVVSMKTRADRVGDNYVLNGSKFWITNGTVADVVIVYAKTDANSSDSRRGVSTFIVET' A
#
# COMPACT_ATOMS: atom_id res chain seq x y z
N MET A 1 -6.35 -2.10 1.32
CA MET A 1 -5.81 -1.24 2.39
C MET A 1 -5.15 -2.10 3.47
N SER A 2 -5.91 -2.99 4.12
CA SER A 2 -5.48 -3.86 5.22
C SER A 2 -4.37 -4.87 4.86
N GLU A 3 -3.61 -5.26 5.89
CA GLU A 3 -2.57 -6.29 5.86
C GLU A 3 -2.81 -7.29 7.01
N VAL A 4 -2.06 -8.40 7.03
CA VAL A 4 -2.18 -9.44 8.06
C VAL A 4 -2.04 -8.85 9.48
N ASP A 5 -1.07 -7.96 9.68
CA ASP A 5 -0.78 -7.32 10.97
C ASP A 5 -1.43 -5.93 11.15
N SER A 6 -2.08 -5.39 10.11
CA SER A 6 -2.55 -3.99 10.08
C SER A 6 -3.95 -3.87 9.49
N GLY A 7 -4.95 -4.03 10.36
CA GLY A 7 -6.37 -3.84 10.06
C GLY A 7 -6.89 -2.52 10.62
N SER A 8 -7.20 -2.49 11.92
CA SER A 8 -7.65 -1.28 12.63
C SER A 8 -6.55 -0.20 12.70
N ASP A 9 -5.30 -0.62 12.94
CA ASP A 9 -4.13 0.26 12.84
C ASP A 9 -3.58 0.22 11.42
N VAL A 10 -4.27 0.88 10.51
CA VAL A 10 -3.93 0.80 9.08
C VAL A 10 -2.67 1.59 8.72
N VAL A 11 -2.30 2.57 9.55
CA VAL A 11 -1.16 3.46 9.28
C VAL A 11 0.17 2.74 9.54
N SER A 12 0.18 1.66 10.32
CA SER A 12 1.36 0.82 10.55
C SER A 12 1.64 -0.22 9.45
N MET A 13 0.87 -0.19 8.35
CA MET A 13 1.09 -1.06 7.19
C MET A 13 2.56 -1.06 6.72
N LYS A 14 3.04 -2.22 6.28
CA LYS A 14 4.44 -2.45 5.89
C LYS A 14 4.63 -2.53 4.37
N THR A 15 3.56 -2.65 3.57
CA THR A 15 3.68 -2.55 2.11
C THR A 15 4.32 -1.22 1.75
N ARG A 16 5.46 -1.28 1.07
CA ARG A 16 6.24 -0.11 0.66
C ARG A 16 6.16 0.11 -0.84
N ALA A 17 6.33 1.36 -1.25
CA ALA A 17 6.46 1.77 -2.63
C ALA A 17 7.77 2.55 -2.77
N ASP A 18 8.79 1.88 -3.29
CA ASP A 18 10.13 2.44 -3.47
C ASP A 18 10.20 3.17 -4.83
N ARG A 19 10.62 4.45 -4.84
CA ARG A 19 10.79 5.20 -6.09
C ARG A 19 12.01 4.69 -6.86
N VAL A 20 11.80 4.31 -8.12
CA VAL A 20 12.85 3.86 -9.05
C VAL A 20 12.74 4.68 -10.33
N GLY A 21 13.56 5.74 -10.42
CA GLY A 21 13.46 6.74 -11.48
C GLY A 21 12.10 7.45 -11.45
N ASP A 22 11.36 7.31 -12.54
CA ASP A 22 10.02 7.90 -12.71
C ASP A 22 8.89 6.98 -12.24
N ASN A 23 9.21 5.75 -11.80
CA ASN A 23 8.23 4.74 -11.39
C ASN A 23 8.31 4.44 -9.88
N TYR A 24 7.35 3.67 -9.40
CA TYR A 24 7.35 3.07 -8.06
C TYR A 24 7.31 1.55 -8.15
N VAL A 25 8.10 0.89 -7.31
CA VAL A 25 8.05 -0.58 -7.14
C VAL A 25 7.38 -0.88 -5.81
N LEU A 26 6.21 -1.53 -5.87
CA LEU A 26 5.45 -1.91 -4.68
C LEU A 26 5.91 -3.29 -4.18
N ASN A 27 6.20 -3.41 -2.89
CA ASN A 27 6.59 -4.66 -2.25
C ASN A 27 5.85 -4.84 -0.93
N GLY A 28 5.13 -5.96 -0.79
CA GLY A 28 4.38 -6.30 0.41
C GLY A 28 3.23 -7.25 0.11
N SER A 29 2.33 -7.40 1.07
CA SER A 29 1.14 -8.23 0.95
C SER A 29 -0.06 -7.50 1.52
N LYS A 30 -1.17 -7.51 0.77
CA LYS A 30 -2.47 -7.05 1.26
C LYS A 30 -3.34 -8.23 1.65
N PHE A 31 -4.25 -8.01 2.58
CA PHE A 31 -5.07 -9.06 3.16
C PHE A 31 -6.52 -8.60 3.32
N TRP A 32 -7.46 -9.56 3.30
CA TRP A 32 -8.90 -9.30 3.33
C TRP A 32 -9.42 -8.38 2.21
N ILE A 33 -8.88 -8.55 1.00
CA ILE A 33 -9.28 -7.74 -0.15
C ILE A 33 -10.53 -8.35 -0.80
N THR A 34 -11.69 -7.77 -0.49
CA THR A 34 -12.94 -8.07 -1.21
C THR A 34 -12.72 -7.91 -2.72
N ASN A 35 -13.17 -8.90 -3.49
CA ASN A 35 -12.99 -9.00 -4.95
C ASN A 35 -11.52 -9.10 -5.43
N GLY A 36 -10.55 -9.37 -4.56
CA GLY A 36 -9.13 -9.36 -4.93
C GLY A 36 -8.74 -10.31 -6.08
N THR A 37 -9.52 -11.37 -6.35
CA THR A 37 -9.26 -12.33 -7.44
C THR A 37 -10.02 -12.05 -8.73
N VAL A 38 -10.91 -11.04 -8.76
CA VAL A 38 -11.81 -10.76 -9.89
C VAL A 38 -11.88 -9.29 -10.28
N ALA A 39 -11.22 -8.40 -9.53
CA ALA A 39 -11.12 -6.99 -9.91
C ALA A 39 -10.19 -6.85 -11.12
N ASP A 40 -10.46 -5.91 -12.02
CA ASP A 40 -9.54 -5.52 -13.11
C ASP A 40 -8.57 -4.40 -12.67
N VAL A 41 -8.97 -3.63 -11.66
CA VAL A 41 -8.22 -2.51 -11.10
C VAL A 41 -8.39 -2.49 -9.58
N VAL A 42 -7.29 -2.26 -8.86
CA VAL A 42 -7.28 -2.14 -7.40
C VAL A 42 -6.61 -0.85 -6.94
N ILE A 43 -7.14 -0.27 -5.87
CA ILE A 43 -6.54 0.87 -5.18
C ILE A 43 -5.65 0.35 -4.06
N VAL A 44 -4.34 0.62 -4.15
CA VAL A 44 -3.35 0.15 -3.19
C VAL A 44 -2.78 1.32 -2.40
N TYR A 45 -2.80 1.19 -1.07
CA TYR A 45 -2.09 2.09 -0.16
C TYR A 45 -0.74 1.48 0.18
N ALA A 46 0.33 2.25 0.05
CA ALA A 46 1.68 1.83 0.38
C ALA A 46 2.50 2.98 0.97
N LYS A 47 3.47 2.64 1.81
CA LYS A 47 4.42 3.59 2.39
C LYS A 47 5.41 4.07 1.33
N THR A 48 5.37 5.36 1.03
CA THR A 48 6.33 6.04 0.14
C THR A 48 7.41 6.78 0.92
N ASP A 49 7.13 7.11 2.18
CA ASP A 49 8.11 7.65 3.12
C ASP A 49 7.93 6.99 4.50
N ALA A 50 8.78 6.02 4.80
CA ALA A 50 8.77 5.32 6.08
C ALA A 50 9.35 6.15 7.24
N ASN A 51 10.08 7.22 6.92
CA ASN A 51 10.77 8.06 7.90
C ASN A 51 10.02 9.37 8.19
N SER A 52 8.85 9.59 7.58
CA SER A 52 8.00 10.74 7.85
C SER A 52 7.70 10.83 9.35
N SER A 53 7.89 12.04 9.91
CA SER A 53 7.57 12.34 11.31
C SER A 53 6.08 12.19 11.63
N ASP A 54 5.21 12.27 10.62
CA ASP A 54 3.82 11.88 10.67
C ASP A 54 3.60 10.67 9.76
N SER A 55 3.42 9.49 10.38
CA SER A 55 3.28 8.22 9.67
C SER A 55 2.08 8.20 8.70
N ARG A 56 1.07 9.06 8.90
CA ARG A 56 -0.09 9.21 8.01
C ARG A 56 0.28 9.91 6.70
N ARG A 57 1.25 10.82 6.74
CA ARG A 57 1.72 11.57 5.57
C ARG A 57 2.71 10.78 4.70
N GLY A 58 3.31 9.72 5.27
CA GLY A 58 4.23 8.83 4.55
C GLY A 58 3.56 7.75 3.70
N VAL A 59 2.25 7.86 3.45
CA VAL A 59 1.46 6.89 2.67
C VAL A 59 0.97 7.54 1.38
N SER A 60 1.10 6.84 0.28
CA SER A 60 0.52 7.23 -1.00
C SER A 60 -0.47 6.17 -1.50
N THR A 61 -1.33 6.61 -2.42
CA THR A 61 -2.36 5.77 -3.04
C THR A 61 -1.99 5.53 -4.50
N PHE A 62 -2.11 4.29 -4.95
CA PHE A 62 -1.79 3.83 -6.29
C PHE A 62 -3.00 3.17 -6.92
N ILE A 63 -3.16 3.35 -8.23
CA ILE A 63 -4.09 2.60 -9.06
C ILE A 63 -3.26 1.51 -9.74
N VAL A 64 -3.64 0.25 -9.56
CA VAL A 64 -2.91 -0.91 -10.07
C VAL A 64 -3.87 -1.77 -10.89
N GLU A 65 -3.49 -2.07 -12.12
CA GLU A 65 -4.17 -3.05 -12.98
C GLU A 65 -3.72 -4.47 -12.60
N THR A 66 -4.61 -5.45 -12.71
CA THR A 66 -4.41 -6.86 -12.26
C THR A 66 -4.40 -7.87 -13.39
#